data_AF-A0A419KQI1-F1
#
_entry.id   AF-A0A419KQI1-F1
#
_cell.length_a   1.000
_cell.length_b   1.000
_cell.length_c   1.000
_cell.angle_alpha   90.00
_cell.angle_beta   90.00
_cell.angle_gamma   90.00
#
_symmetry.space_group_name_H-M   'P 1'
#
loop_
_entity.id
_entity.type
_entity.pdbx_description
1 polymer ?
#
loop_
_entity_poly.entity_id
_entity_poly.type
_entity_poly.pdbx_seq_one_letter_code
_entity_poly.pdbx_strand_id
1 'polypeptide(L)'
;MKGVEKVWWGKVIASIAVALLTIALQLYINLPASTLLPLGVVLYILISDLLSVLLAVDRRRGIKIGVFTYFILWITTWILLYTYLTA
;
A
#
# COMPACT_ATOMS: atom_id res chain seq x y z
N MET A 1 10.84 -8.91 -17.66
CA MET A 1 9.95 -9.13 -16.50
C MET A 1 8.54 -9.41 -16.97
N LYS A 2 7.92 -10.49 -16.48
CA LYS A 2 6.53 -10.86 -16.83
C LYS A 2 5.55 -9.81 -16.26
N GLY A 3 4.38 -9.63 -16.86
CA GLY A 3 3.38 -8.64 -16.38
C GLY A 3 3.02 -8.82 -14.89
N VAL A 4 2.92 -10.07 -14.43
CA VAL A 4 2.68 -10.44 -13.02
C VAL A 4 3.77 -9.93 -12.08
N GLU A 5 5.03 -10.02 -12.49
CA GLU A 5 6.18 -9.57 -11.70
C GLU A 5 6.23 -8.04 -11.60
N LYS A 6 5.89 -7.35 -12.70
CA LYS A 6 5.75 -5.89 -12.71
C LYS A 6 4.64 -5.41 -11.77
N VAL A 7 3.49 -6.10 -11.74
CA VAL A 7 2.41 -5.78 -10.79
C VAL A 7 2.89 -5.96 -9.35
N TRP A 8 3.63 -7.04 -9.06
CA TRP A 8 4.17 -7.28 -7.73
C TRP A 8 5.12 -6.17 -7.28
N TRP A 9 6.10 -5.80 -8.12
CA TRP A 9 7.02 -4.69 -7.82
C TRP A 9 6.30 -3.34 -7.70
N GLY A 10 5.28 -3.10 -8.53
CA GLY A 10 4.43 -1.92 -8.42
C GLY A 10 3.75 -1.82 -7.05
N LYS A 11 3.27 -2.94 -6.50
CA LYS A 11 2.69 -2.98 -5.15
C LYS A 11 3.70 -2.78 -4.04
N VAL A 12 4.93 -3.27 -4.20
CA VAL A 12 6.01 -3.01 -3.23
C VAL A 12 6.26 -1.50 -3.13
N ILE A 13 6.46 -0.82 -4.27
CA ILE A 13 6.67 0.63 -4.31
C ILE A 13 5.45 1.36 -3.73
N ALA A 14 4.25 0.95 -4.13
CA ALA A 14 3.02 1.58 -3.66
C ALA A 14 2.81 1.40 -2.15
N SER A 15 3.18 0.26 -1.56
CA SER A 15 3.08 0.05 -0.11
C SER A 15 3.94 1.03 0.69
N ILE A 16 5.13 1.36 0.20
CA ILE A 16 6.02 2.36 0.81
C ILE A 16 5.41 3.75 0.66
N ALA A 17 4.94 4.11 -0.53
CA ALA A 17 4.27 5.40 -0.76
C ALA A 17 3.03 5.57 0.13
N VAL A 18 2.25 4.51 0.30
CA VAL A 18 1.07 4.50 1.17
C VAL A 18 1.48 4.60 2.64
N ALA A 19 2.57 3.97 3.08
CA ALA A 19 3.11 4.16 4.43
C ALA A 19 3.48 5.63 4.70
N LEU A 20 4.19 6.26 3.76
CA LEU A 20 4.56 7.67 3.83
C LEU A 20 3.33 8.60 3.85
N LEU A 21 2.30 8.29 3.07
CA LEU A 21 1.04 9.01 3.12
C LEU A 21 0.35 8.82 4.48
N THR A 22 0.30 7.59 4.98
CA THR A 22 -0.39 7.24 6.22
C THR A 22 0.22 7.98 7.41
N ILE A 23 1.55 8.01 7.47
CA ILE A 23 2.25 8.73 8.54
C ILE A 23 2.09 10.24 8.42
N ALA A 24 2.11 10.80 7.21
CA ALA A 24 1.86 12.23 7.02
C ALA A 24 0.44 12.61 7.48
N LEU A 25 -0.56 11.81 7.13
CA LEU A 25 -1.94 12.01 7.59
C LEU A 25 -2.07 11.90 9.11
N GLN A 26 -1.35 10.97 9.73
CA GLN A 26 -1.39 10.80 11.18
C GLN A 26 -0.67 11.95 11.92
N LEU A 27 0.51 12.38 11.46
CA LEU A 27 1.32 13.38 12.16
C LEU A 27 0.84 14.81 11.90
N TYR A 28 0.44 15.14 10.67
CA TYR A 28 0.08 16.53 10.31
C TYR A 28 -1.41 16.82 10.42
N ILE A 29 -2.27 15.81 10.24
CA ILE A 29 -3.75 15.96 10.28
C ILE A 29 -4.34 15.31 11.54
N ASN A 30 -3.54 14.60 12.33
CA ASN A 30 -3.95 13.95 13.57
C ASN A 30 -5.10 12.95 13.37
N LEU A 31 -5.11 12.29 12.20
CA LEU A 31 -6.11 11.27 11.88
C LEU A 31 -5.86 10.00 12.71
N PRO A 32 -6.88 9.43 13.36
CA PRO A 32 -6.71 8.23 14.17
C PRO A 32 -6.41 7.00 13.29
N ALA A 33 -5.66 6.05 13.86
CA ALA A 33 -5.30 4.80 13.19
C ALA A 33 -6.54 3.99 12.72
N SER A 34 -7.66 4.10 13.45
CA SER A 34 -8.95 3.48 13.09
C SER A 34 -9.51 3.95 11.76
N THR A 35 -9.23 5.19 11.35
CA THR A 35 -9.59 5.72 10.02
C THR A 35 -8.54 5.43 8.95
N LEU A 36 -7.26 5.39 9.32
CA LEU A 36 -6.15 5.19 8.39
C LEU A 36 -6.04 3.75 7.88
N LEU A 37 -6.36 2.76 8.72
CA LEU A 37 -6.35 1.35 8.33
C LEU A 37 -7.32 1.04 7.17
N PRO A 38 -8.62 1.40 7.24
CA PRO A 38 -9.53 1.26 6.10
C PRO A 38 -9.06 2.02 4.86
N LEU A 39 -8.50 3.22 5.03
CA LEU A 39 -8.00 4.03 3.91
C LEU A 39 -6.90 3.31 3.13
N GLY A 40 -5.93 2.69 3.81
CA GLY A 40 -4.89 1.92 3.12
C GLY A 40 -5.41 0.65 2.43
N VAL A 41 -6.49 0.04 2.92
CA VAL A 41 -7.20 -1.06 2.23
C VAL A 41 -7.90 -0.55 0.96
N VAL A 42 -8.56 0.61 1.01
CA VAL A 42 -9.17 1.22 -0.17
C VAL A 42 -8.09 1.56 -1.21
N LEU A 43 -6.99 2.18 -0.78
CA LEU A 43 -5.85 2.46 -1.66
C LEU A 43 -5.28 1.18 -2.27
N TYR A 44 -5.18 0.09 -1.51
CA TYR A 44 -4.75 -1.20 -2.03
C TYR A 44 -5.62 -1.68 -3.19
N ILE A 45 -6.95 -1.59 -3.07
CA ILE A 45 -7.89 -2.00 -4.12
C ILE A 45 -7.70 -1.12 -5.36
N LEU A 46 -7.64 0.20 -5.18
CA LEU A 46 -7.46 1.17 -6.27
C LEU A 46 -6.14 0.94 -7.01
N ILE A 47 -5.03 0.81 -6.28
CA ILE A 47 -3.70 0.54 -6.83
C ILE A 47 -3.69 -0.81 -7.55
N SER A 48 -4.32 -1.84 -6.97
CA SER A 48 -4.39 -3.17 -7.59
C SER A 48 -5.15 -3.15 -8.90
N ASP A 49 -6.28 -2.44 -8.97
CA ASP A 49 -7.06 -2.31 -10.21
C ASP A 49 -6.28 -1.49 -11.26
N LEU A 50 -5.69 -0.36 -10.85
CA LEU A 50 -4.90 0.51 -11.72
C LEU A 50 -3.70 -0.24 -12.33
N LEU A 51 -2.91 -0.94 -11.50
CA LEU A 51 -1.76 -1.72 -11.97
C LEU A 51 -2.18 -2.87 -12.89
N SER A 52 -3.35 -3.48 -12.64
CA SER A 52 -3.88 -4.54 -13.49
C SER A 52 -4.21 -4.02 -14.89
N VAL A 53 -4.86 -2.85 -14.96
CA VAL A 53 -5.18 -2.18 -16.24
C VAL A 53 -3.92 -1.75 -16.97
N LEU A 54 -2.99 -1.07 -16.29
CA LEU A 54 -1.76 -0.54 -16.89
C LEU A 54 -0.83 -1.64 -17.42
N LEU A 55 -0.84 -2.82 -16.80
CA LEU A 55 0.06 -3.92 -17.13
C LEU A 55 -0.64 -5.07 -17.86
N ALA A 56 -1.88 -4.87 -18.31
CA ALA A 56 -2.70 -5.85 -19.02
C ALA A 56 -2.79 -7.22 -18.31
N VAL A 57 -2.97 -7.20 -16.99
CA VAL A 57 -3.19 -8.38 -16.15
C VAL A 57 -4.66 -8.45 -15.75
N ASP A 58 -5.25 -9.65 -15.71
CA ASP A 58 -6.62 -9.83 -15.21
C ASP A 58 -6.79 -9.20 -13.83
N ARG A 59 -7.78 -8.31 -13.67
CA ARG A 59 -8.04 -7.59 -12.41
C ARG A 59 -8.19 -8.53 -11.20
N ARG A 60 -8.92 -9.64 -11.37
CA ARG A 60 -9.09 -10.66 -10.33
C ARG A 60 -7.77 -11.30 -9.91
N ARG A 61 -6.83 -11.44 -10.84
CA ARG A 61 -5.49 -11.97 -10.59
C ARG A 61 -4.59 -10.90 -9.99
N GLY A 62 -4.65 -9.66 -10.51
CA GLY A 62 -3.95 -8.50 -10.00
C GLY A 62 -4.23 -8.21 -8.53
N ILE A 63 -5.49 -8.30 -8.09
CA ILE A 63 -5.86 -8.16 -6.67
C ILE A 63 -5.23 -9.26 -5.81
N LYS A 64 -4.98 -10.47 -6.32
CA LYS A 64 -4.37 -11.56 -5.52
C LYS A 64 -2.84 -11.50 -5.49
N ILE A 65 -2.22 -10.88 -6.49
CA ILE A 65 -0.76 -10.77 -6.58
C ILE A 65 -0.24 -9.89 -5.44
N GLY A 66 0.65 -10.42 -4.60
CA GLY A 66 1.39 -9.62 -3.62
C GLY A 66 0.54 -8.96 -2.53
N VAL A 67 -0.68 -9.45 -2.26
CA VAL A 67 -1.57 -8.93 -1.20
C VAL A 67 -0.82 -8.86 0.13
N PHE A 68 -0.27 -9.99 0.55
CA PHE A 68 0.40 -10.14 1.83
C PHE A 68 1.65 -9.26 1.92
N THR A 69 2.45 -9.25 0.86
CA THR A 69 3.64 -8.40 0.75
C THR A 69 3.29 -6.92 0.90
N TYR A 70 2.24 -6.45 0.22
CA TYR A 70 1.79 -5.06 0.30
C TYR A 70 1.42 -4.67 1.73
N PHE A 71 0.54 -5.46 2.38
CA PHE A 71 0.05 -5.10 3.72
C PHE A 71 1.15 -5.17 4.77
N ILE A 72 2.02 -6.18 4.71
CA ILE A 72 3.14 -6.28 5.64
C ILE A 72 4.08 -5.09 5.47
N LEU A 73 4.54 -4.81 4.24
CA LEU A 73 5.47 -3.71 4.02
C LEU A 73 4.86 -2.37 4.43
N TRP A 74 3.61 -2.12 4.06
CA TRP A 74 2.92 -0.89 4.44
C TRP A 74 2.83 -0.74 5.96
N ILE A 75 2.27 -1.73 6.67
CA ILE A 75 2.02 -1.65 8.11
C ILE A 75 3.34 -1.57 8.87
N THR A 76 4.31 -2.43 8.55
CA THR A 76 5.62 -2.42 9.24
C THR A 76 6.35 -1.11 9.02
N THR A 77 6.40 -0.60 7.78
CA THR A 77 7.05 0.69 7.47
C THR A 77 6.35 1.83 8.21
N TRP A 78 5.02 1.86 8.22
CA TRP A 78 4.25 2.89 8.92
C TRP A 78 4.53 2.86 10.43
N ILE A 79 4.43 1.70 11.08
CA ILE A 79 4.67 1.58 12.54
C ILE A 79 6.11 1.96 12.89
N LEU A 80 7.10 1.49 12.13
CA LEU A 80 8.50 1.80 12.39
C LEU A 80 8.77 3.30 12.25
N LEU A 81 8.30 3.91 11.17
CA LEU A 81 8.47 5.35 10.96
C LEU A 81 7.72 6.16 12.01
N TYR A 82 6.50 5.77 12.37
CA TYR A 82 5.71 6.46 13.38
C TYR A 82 6.44 6.41 14.72
N THR A 83 6.85 5.22 15.13
CA THR A 83 7.62 5.03 16.37
C THR A 83 8.90 5.86 16.35
N TYR A 84 9.68 5.83 15.27
CA TYR A 84 10.93 6.59 15.17
C TYR A 84 10.72 8.12 15.23
N LEU A 85 9.63 8.63 14.65
CA LEU A 85 9.36 10.07 14.62
C LEU A 85 8.65 10.60 15.87
N THR A 86 8.06 9.74 16.69
CA THR A 86 7.31 10.14 17.90
C THR A 86 7.91 9.66 19.22
N ALA A 87 8.89 8.77 19.18
CA ALA A 87 9.67 8.36 20.35
C ALA A 87 10.74 9.40 20.68
#